data_AF-A0A0G9MZF5-F1
#
_entry.id   AF-A0A0G9MZF5-F1
#
_cell.length_a   1.000
_cell.length_b   1.000
_cell.length_c   1.000
_cell.angle_alpha   90.00
_cell.angle_beta   90.00
_cell.angle_gamma   90.00
#
_symmetry.space_group_name_H-M   'P 1'
#
loop_
_entity.id
_entity.type
_entity.pdbx_description
1 polymer ?
#
loop_
_entity_poly.entity_id
_entity_poly.type
_entity_poly.pdbx_seq_one_letter_code
_entity_poly.pdbx_strand_id
1 'polypeptide(L)' 'MITAARKRRTARASYARPLVIPLALLLATLAGLVIGLTGDRARDVLAWLLAALPLLALALAWARRG' A
#
# COMPACT_ATOMS: atom_id res chain seq x y z
N MET A 1 37.13 -16.29 -28.38
CA MET A 1 35.68 -16.12 -28.62
C MET A 1 34.96 -16.12 -27.28
N ILE A 2 34.03 -15.19 -27.14
CA ILE A 2 33.44 -14.71 -25.89
C ILE A 2 32.37 -15.70 -25.40
N THR A 3 32.40 -16.07 -24.13
CA THR A 3 31.17 -16.46 -23.43
C THR A 3 31.22 -15.84 -22.05
N ALA A 4 30.87 -14.56 -22.01
CA ALA A 4 30.60 -13.85 -20.78
C ALA A 4 29.57 -14.66 -19.99
N ALA A 5 29.99 -15.17 -18.85
CA ALA A 5 29.12 -15.73 -17.84
C ALA A 5 28.11 -14.63 -17.48
N ARG A 6 26.95 -14.66 -18.14
CA ARG A 6 25.84 -13.77 -17.89
C ARG A 6 25.39 -14.11 -16.48
N LYS A 7 25.96 -13.39 -15.51
CA LYS A 7 25.52 -13.35 -14.11
C LYS A 7 24.03 -13.07 -14.18
N ARG A 8 23.21 -14.13 -14.15
CA ARG A 8 21.77 -14.02 -13.95
C ARG A 8 21.64 -13.52 -12.52
N ARG A 9 21.74 -12.20 -12.34
CA ARG A 9 21.09 -11.54 -11.22
C ARG A 9 19.62 -11.82 -11.46
N THR A 10 19.15 -12.93 -10.93
CA THR A 10 17.77 -13.09 -10.52
C THR A 10 17.51 -11.91 -9.59
N ALA A 11 17.09 -10.79 -10.18
CA ALA A 11 16.33 -9.79 -9.48
C ALA A 11 15.20 -10.60 -8.86
N ARG A 12 15.26 -10.82 -7.53
CA ARG A 12 14.15 -11.38 -6.77
C ARG A 12 12.96 -10.53 -7.14
N ALA A 13 12.12 -11.03 -8.04
CA ALA A 13 10.94 -10.33 -8.50
C ALA A 13 10.11 -10.14 -7.24
N SER A 14 10.09 -8.91 -6.74
CA SER A 14 9.42 -8.60 -5.49
C SER A 14 7.93 -8.66 -5.76
N TYR A 15 7.35 -9.85 -5.56
CA TYR A 15 5.90 -10.09 -5.63
C TYR A 15 5.10 -9.19 -4.66
N ALA A 16 5.80 -8.47 -3.77
CA ALA A 16 5.20 -7.44 -2.94
C ALA A 16 4.66 -6.25 -3.75
N ARG A 17 5.26 -5.89 -4.90
CA ARG A 17 4.83 -4.74 -5.72
C ARG A 17 3.39 -4.83 -6.22
N PRO A 18 2.94 -5.94 -6.87
CA PRO A 18 1.57 -6.04 -7.35
C PRO A 18 0.52 -6.13 -6.24
N LEU A 19 0.89 -6.52 -5.00
CA LEU A 19 -0.05 -6.60 -3.88
C LEU A 19 -0.36 -5.25 -3.21
N VAL A 20 0.46 -4.21 -3.45
CA VAL A 20 0.24 -2.89 -2.81
C VAL A 20 -1.09 -2.29 -3.23
N ILE A 21 -1.41 -2.34 -4.53
CA ILE A 21 -2.64 -1.77 -5.10
C ILE A 21 -3.90 -2.44 -4.53
N PRO A 22 -4.07 -3.79 -4.60
CA PRO A 22 -5.25 -4.45 -4.06
C PRO A 22 -5.34 -4.33 -2.53
N LEU A 23 -4.22 -4.33 -1.81
CA LEU A 23 -4.23 -4.12 -0.35
C LEU A 23 -4.70 -2.69 0.00
N ALA A 24 -4.25 -1.68 -0.74
CA ALA A 24 -4.70 -0.30 -0.53
C ALA A 24 -6.20 -0.15 -0.81
N LEU A 25 -6.71 -0.79 -1.87
CA LEU A 25 -8.14 -0.82 -2.17
C LEU A 25 -8.95 -1.50 -1.06
N LEU A 26 -8.50 -2.66 -0.58
CA LEU A 26 -9.14 -3.36 0.54
C LEU A 26 -9.23 -2.48 1.79
N LEU A 27 -8.13 -1.82 2.16
CA LEU A 27 -8.08 -0.92 3.30
C LEU A 27 -9.00 0.30 3.12
N ALA A 28 -9.03 0.87 1.92
CA ALA A 28 -9.92 1.99 1.59
C ALA A 28 -11.40 1.57 1.69
N THR A 29 -11.75 0.39 1.19
CA THR A 29 -13.11 -0.16 1.30
C THR A 29 -13.51 -0.42 2.75
N LEU A 30 -12.63 -1.04 3.54
CA LEU A 30 -12.87 -1.27 4.97
C LEU A 30 -13.03 0.05 5.73
N ALA A 31 -12.20 1.04 5.44
CA ALA A 31 -12.33 2.37 6.04
C ALA A 31 -13.68 3.00 5.69
N GLY A 32 -14.08 2.98 4.41
CA GLY A 32 -15.39 3.48 3.98
C GLY A 32 -16.56 2.76 4.66
N LEU A 33 -16.44 1.44 4.85
CA LEU A 33 -17.46 0.63 5.53
C LEU A 33 -17.56 0.99 7.02
N VAL A 34 -16.42 1.09 7.72
CA VAL A 34 -16.37 1.51 9.12
C VAL A 34 -16.97 2.91 9.24
N ILE A 35 -16.63 3.84 8.35
CA ILE A 35 -17.21 5.20 8.36
C ILE A 35 -18.73 5.17 8.18
N GLY A 36 -19.23 4.38 7.23
CA GLY A 36 -20.67 4.25 6.98
C GLY A 36 -21.43 3.63 8.17
N LEU A 37 -20.80 2.69 8.88
CA LEU A 37 -21.36 2.07 10.09
C LEU A 37 -21.23 2.95 11.33
N THR A 38 -20.23 3.83 11.40
CA THR A 38 -19.93 4.66 12.59
C THR A 38 -20.51 6.07 12.46
N GLY A 39 -21.50 6.28 11.59
CA GLY A 39 -22.06 7.59 11.19
C GLY A 39 -22.41 8.58 12.32
N ASP A 40 -22.57 8.13 13.56
CA ASP A 40 -22.81 9.00 14.72
C ASP A 40 -21.55 9.61 15.38
N ARG A 41 -20.34 9.08 15.13
CA ARG A 41 -19.09 9.57 15.77
C ARG A 41 -18.17 10.25 14.75
N ALA A 42 -18.67 11.26 14.04
CA ALA A 42 -17.93 11.96 12.97
C ALA A 42 -16.52 12.45 13.37
N ARG A 43 -16.31 12.85 14.63
CA ARG A 43 -14.98 13.25 15.15
C ARG A 43 -14.00 12.08 15.27
N ASP A 44 -14.50 10.91 15.60
CA ASP A 44 -13.70 9.69 15.76
C ASP A 44 -13.20 9.21 14.39
N VAL A 45 -14.08 9.24 13.40
CA VAL A 45 -13.76 9.00 11.99
C VAL A 45 -12.67 9.96 11.49
N LEU A 46 -12.78 11.25 11.80
CA LEU A 46 -11.82 12.25 11.34
C LEU A 46 -10.44 12.03 11.98
N ALA A 47 -10.41 11.67 13.27
CA ALA A 47 -9.18 11.30 13.97
C ALA A 47 -8.54 10.05 13.37
N TRP A 48 -9.34 9.03 13.03
CA TRP A 48 -8.90 7.84 12.33
C TRP A 48 -8.33 8.12 10.94
N LEU A 49 -8.96 9.03 10.19
CA LEU A 49 -8.50 9.44 8.86
C LEU A 49 -7.14 10.15 8.92
N LEU A 50 -6.98 11.08 9.89
CA LEU A 50 -5.71 11.75 10.13
C LEU A 50 -4.63 10.76 10.57
N ALA A 51 -4.98 9.75 11.39
CA ALA A 51 -4.06 8.70 11.81
C ALA A 51 -3.66 7.77 10.65
N ALA A 52 -4.51 7.58 9.64
CA ALA A 52 -4.20 6.79 8.45
C ALA A 52 -3.30 7.54 7.45
N LEU A 53 -3.23 8.87 7.52
CA LEU A 53 -2.43 9.72 6.64
C LEU A 53 -0.93 9.34 6.56
N PRO A 54 -0.21 9.10 7.67
CA PRO A 54 1.18 8.63 7.62
C PRO A 54 1.34 7.25 6.99
N LEU A 55 0.39 6.33 7.20
CA LEU A 55 0.40 5.00 6.59
C LEU A 55 0.20 5.10 5.07
N LEU A 56 -0.71 5.97 4.62
CA LEU A 56 -0.91 6.27 3.19
C LEU A 56 0.32 6.91 2.57
N ALA A 57 0.96 7.87 3.25
CA ALA A 57 2.19 8.50 2.78
C ALA A 57 3.33 7.48 2.63
N LEU A 58 3.46 6.55 3.59
CA LEU A 58 4.44 5.47 3.52
C LEU A 58 4.14 4.49 2.38
N ALA A 59 2.87 4.11 2.20
CA ALA A 59 2.43 3.26 1.10
C ALA A 59 2.71 3.92 -0.26
N LEU A 60 2.43 5.22 -0.40
CA LEU A 60 2.76 6.00 -1.60
C LEU A 60 4.28 6.08 -1.84
N ALA A 61 5.06 6.32 -0.79
CA ALA A 61 6.51 6.37 -0.89
C ALA A 61 7.09 5.02 -1.31
N TRP A 62 6.56 3.91 -0.79
CA TRP A 62 6.91 2.55 -1.22
C TRP A 62 6.50 2.27 -2.66
N ALA A 63 5.30 2.69 -3.07
CA ALA A 63 4.83 2.54 -4.45
C ALA A 63 5.71 3.33 -5.43
N ARG A 64 6.20 4.51 -5.05
CA ARG A 64 7.12 5.32 -5.87
C ARG A 64 8.55 4.78 -5.90
N ARG A 65 8.96 4.07 -4.86
CA ARG A 65 10.32 3.48 -4.73
C ARG A 65 10.42 2.09 -5.38
N GLY A 66 9.28 1.51 -5.75
CA GLY A 66 9.18 0.27 -6.50
C GLY A 66 9.25 0.51 -8.00
#